data_AF-A0A9X6STB5-F1
#
_entry.id   AF-A0A9X6STB5-F1
#
_cell.length_a   1.000
_cell.length_b   1.000
_cell.length_c   1.000
_cell.angle_alpha   90.00
_cell.angle_beta   90.00
_cell.angle_gamma   90.00
#
_symmetry.space_group_name_H-M   'P 1'
#
loop_
_entity.id
_entity.type
_entity.pdbx_description
1 polymer ?
#
loop_
_entity_poly.entity_id
_entity_poly.type
_entity_poly.pdbx_seq_one_letter_code
_entity_poly.pdbx_strand_id
1 'polypeptide(L)' 'MNYRKLTVSEYRYLNNVKKIVFEFIGSKTEEEVSEMVNDSSFFQTLIEDKEFVFHYHEKYWARYVLNEYGYEGIKL' A
#
# COMPACT_ATOMS: atom_id res chain seq x y z
N MET A 1 7.30 4.75 17.54
CA MET A 1 5.97 4.11 17.41
C MET A 1 6.14 2.61 17.51
N ASN A 2 5.40 1.95 18.39
CA ASN A 2 5.46 0.49 18.56
C ASN A 2 4.32 -0.11 17.74
N TYR A 3 4.59 -0.42 16.47
CA TYR A 3 3.55 -0.95 15.59
C TYR A 3 3.17 -2.36 16.05
N ARG A 4 1.86 -2.62 16.18
CA ARG A 4 1.37 -3.99 16.40
C ARG A 4 1.89 -4.88 15.28
N LYS A 5 2.24 -6.13 15.59
CA LYS A 5 2.58 -7.10 14.56
C LYS A 5 1.37 -7.33 13.66
N LEU A 6 1.57 -7.23 12.35
CA LEU A 6 0.54 -7.57 11.38
C LEU A 6 0.29 -9.08 11.40
N THR A 7 -0.97 -9.45 11.18
CA THR A 7 -1.41 -10.81 10.92
C THR A 7 -0.96 -11.27 9.53
N VAL A 8 -1.07 -12.58 9.27
CA VAL A 8 -0.70 -13.17 7.97
C VAL A 8 -1.53 -12.57 6.82
N SER A 9 -2.83 -12.34 7.04
CA SER A 9 -3.71 -11.76 6.01
C SER A 9 -3.37 -10.31 5.73
N GLU A 10 -3.11 -9.51 6.76
CA GLU A 10 -2.68 -8.10 6.62
C GLU A 10 -1.33 -8.01 5.89
N TYR A 11 -0.37 -8.88 6.21
CA TYR A 11 0.90 -8.94 5.47
C TYR A 11 0.71 -9.31 3.99
N ARG A 12 -0.16 -10.28 3.70
CA ARG A 12 -0.46 -10.66 2.31
C ARG A 12 -1.09 -9.50 1.55
N TYR A 13 -2.04 -8.82 2.16
CA TYR A 13 -2.73 -7.68 1.57
C TYR A 13 -1.75 -6.52 1.31
N LEU A 14 -0.91 -6.18 2.28
CA LEU A 14 0.16 -5.19 2.13
C LEU A 14 1.11 -5.53 0.98
N ASN A 15 1.55 -6.79 0.89
CA ASN A 15 2.45 -7.24 -0.18
C ASN A 15 1.78 -7.18 -1.56
N ASN A 16 0.48 -7.47 -1.65
CA ASN A 16 -0.28 -7.30 -2.90
C ASN A 16 -0.32 -5.84 -3.33
N VAL A 17 -0.57 -4.90 -2.40
CA VAL A 17 -0.54 -3.45 -2.69
C VAL A 17 0.86 -3.04 -3.18
N LYS A 18 1.92 -3.43 -2.46
CA LYS A 18 3.32 -3.16 -2.86
C LYS A 18 3.63 -3.67 -4.26
N LYS A 19 3.20 -4.89 -4.58
CA LYS A 19 3.41 -5.49 -5.89
C LYS A 19 2.73 -4.67 -7.01
N ILE A 20 1.47 -4.28 -6.83
CA ILE A 20 0.75 -3.47 -7.83
C ILE A 20 1.44 -2.12 -8.04
N VAL A 21 1.87 -1.47 -6.95
CA VAL A 21 2.58 -0.18 -7.00
C VAL A 21 3.94 -0.33 -7.72
N PHE A 22 4.69 -1.39 -7.41
CA PHE A 22 5.97 -1.68 -8.05
C PHE A 22 5.82 -1.93 -9.55
N GLU A 23 4.86 -2.78 -9.95
CA GLU A 23 4.54 -3.06 -11.35
C GLU A 23 4.15 -1.81 -12.12
N PHE A 24 3.46 -0.85 -11.46
CA PHE A 24 3.08 0.41 -12.09
C PHE A 24 4.27 1.36 -12.28
N ILE A 25 5.09 1.57 -11.25
CA ILE A 25 6.17 2.57 -11.30
C ILE A 25 7.29 2.12 -12.24
N GLY A 26 7.71 0.86 -12.15
CA GLY A 26 8.74 0.24 -13.01
C GLY A 26 10.16 0.84 -12.93
N SER A 27 10.34 2.03 -12.37
CA SER A 27 11.61 2.76 -12.27
C SER A 27 12.21 2.80 -10.87
N LYS A 28 11.58 2.16 -9.88
CA LYS A 28 12.00 2.12 -8.47
C LYS A 28 12.37 0.70 -8.07
N THR A 29 13.23 0.54 -7.06
CA THR A 29 13.51 -0.78 -6.47
C THR A 29 12.34 -1.27 -5.59
N GLU A 30 12.33 -2.56 -5.27
CA GLU A 30 11.35 -3.15 -4.36
C GLU A 30 11.45 -2.54 -2.95
N GLU A 31 12.66 -2.19 -2.50
CA GLU A 31 12.89 -1.50 -1.23
C GLU A 31 12.30 -0.09 -1.23
N GLU A 32 12.56 0.71 -2.27
CA GLU A 32 12.00 2.06 -2.39
C GLU A 32 10.47 2.03 -2.40
N VAL A 33 9.86 1.07 -3.11
CA VAL A 33 8.40 0.90 -3.12
C VAL A 33 7.90 0.42 -1.76
N SER A 34 8.65 -0.44 -1.06
CA SER A 34 8.29 -0.87 0.28
C SER A 34 8.30 0.28 1.28
N GLU A 35 9.30 1.15 1.25
CA GLU A 35 9.38 2.35 2.08
C GLU A 35 8.22 3.29 1.77
N MET A 36 8.01 3.59 0.48
CA MET A 36 6.91 4.44 0.03
C MET A 36 5.53 3.93 0.47
N VAL A 37 5.26 2.63 0.35
CA VAL A 37 3.99 2.06 0.81
C VAL A 37 3.90 2.06 2.34
N ASN A 38 5.00 1.78 3.05
CA ASN A 38 4.99 1.80 4.52
C ASN A 38 4.83 3.23 5.10
N ASP A 39 5.26 4.26 4.38
CA ASP A 39 5.13 5.66 4.78
C ASP A 39 3.80 6.30 4.37
N SER A 40 3.02 5.63 3.51
CA SER A 40 1.72 6.09 3.02
C SER A 40 0.61 6.10 4.07
N SER A 41 -0.44 6.90 3.86
CA SER A 41 -1.62 6.88 4.74
C SER A 41 -2.37 5.56 4.68
N PHE A 42 -2.21 4.78 3.59
CA PHE A 42 -2.72 3.41 3.52
C PHE A 42 -2.14 2.53 4.62
N PHE A 43 -0.82 2.54 4.84
CA PHE A 43 -0.19 1.70 5.85
C PHE A 43 -0.61 2.12 7.25
N GLN A 44 -0.72 3.43 7.51
CA GLN A 44 -1.28 3.94 8.77
C GLN A 44 -2.71 3.42 8.98
N THR A 45 -3.56 3.52 7.96
CA THR A 45 -4.95 3.02 8.01
C THR A 45 -4.99 1.51 8.22
N LEU A 46 -4.08 0.73 7.63
CA LEU A 46 -4.00 -0.72 7.85
C LEU A 46 -3.69 -1.07 9.32
N ILE A 47 -2.88 -0.24 9.99
CA ILE A 47 -2.56 -0.40 11.40
C ILE A 47 -3.76 -0.01 12.29
N GLU A 48 -4.42 1.10 11.97
CA GLU A 48 -5.46 1.73 12.80
C GLU A 48 -6.87 1.17 12.56
N ASP A 49 -7.27 0.98 11.31
CA ASP A 49 -8.60 0.53 10.87
C ASP A 49 -8.51 -0.50 9.72
N LYS A 50 -8.13 -1.72 10.07
CA LYS A 50 -8.00 -2.83 9.13
C LYS A 50 -9.31 -3.23 8.45
N GLU A 51 -10.46 -3.03 9.12
CA GLU A 51 -11.76 -3.42 8.57
C GLU A 51 -12.12 -2.50 7.40
N PHE A 52 -11.85 -1.21 7.56
CA PHE A 52 -11.95 -0.26 6.46
C PHE A 52 -11.00 -0.61 5.31
N VAL A 53 -9.74 -0.96 5.60
CA VAL A 53 -8.79 -1.35 4.54
C VAL A 53 -9.29 -2.54 3.73
N PHE A 54 -9.77 -3.59 4.41
CA PHE A 54 -10.24 -4.81 3.76
C PHE A 54 -11.61 -4.67 3.08
N HIS A 55 -12.33 -3.58 3.32
CA HIS A 55 -13.53 -3.26 2.56
C HIS A 55 -13.23 -2.97 1.09
N TYR A 56 -12.03 -2.47 0.78
CA TYR A 56 -11.61 -2.14 -0.57
C TYR A 56 -10.68 -3.22 -1.15
N HIS A 57 -10.61 -3.27 -2.48
CA HIS A 57 -9.66 -4.14 -3.19
C HIS A 57 -8.25 -3.52 -3.18
N GLU A 58 -7.19 -4.33 -3.25
CA GLU A 58 -5.80 -3.86 -3.18
C GLU A 58 -5.46 -2.80 -4.24
N LYS A 59 -6.11 -2.88 -5.42
CA LYS A 59 -5.98 -1.87 -6.49
C LYS A 59 -6.45 -0.48 -6.07
N TYR A 60 -7.48 -0.38 -5.22
CA TYR A 60 -7.92 0.91 -4.69
C TYR A 60 -6.80 1.55 -3.86
N TRP A 61 -6.22 0.78 -2.95
CA TRP A 61 -5.13 1.27 -2.10
C TRP A 61 -3.84 1.50 -2.86
N ALA A 62 -3.49 0.67 -3.84
CA ALA A 62 -2.36 0.92 -4.72
C ALA A 62 -2.52 2.25 -5.48
N ARG A 63 -3.72 2.52 -6.03
CA ARG A 63 -4.01 3.80 -6.67
C ARG A 63 -3.92 4.96 -5.67
N TYR A 64 -4.44 4.76 -4.47
CA TYR A 64 -4.41 5.77 -3.42
C TYR A 64 -2.96 6.12 -3.04
N VAL A 65 -2.10 5.13 -2.78
CA VAL A 65 -0.67 5.33 -2.54
C VAL A 65 -0.03 6.08 -3.70
N LEU A 66 -0.25 5.63 -4.94
CA LEU A 66 0.33 6.28 -6.11
C LEU A 66 -0.08 7.75 -6.25
N ASN A 67 -1.35 8.08 -5.98
CA ASN A 67 -1.82 9.46 -5.96
C ASN A 67 -1.12 10.30 -4.87
N GLU A 68 -0.88 9.75 -3.66
CA GLU A 68 -0.16 10.46 -2.59
C GLU A 68 1.25 10.89 -3.01
N TYR A 69 1.88 10.11 -3.90
CA TYR A 69 3.21 10.38 -4.43
C TYR A 69 3.19 11.06 -5.81
N GLY A 70 2.05 11.64 -6.22
CA GLY A 70 1.95 12.48 -7.42
C GLY A 70 1.75 11.71 -8.73
N TYR A 71 1.50 10.40 -8.69
CA TYR A 71 1.11 9.64 -9.87
C TYR A 71 -0.41 9.70 -10.03
N GLU A 72 -0.90 10.79 -10.61
CA GLU A 72 -2.33 11.04 -10.79
C GLU A 72 -2.90 10.39 -12.07
N GLY A 73 -4.23 10.29 -12.16
CA GLY A 73 -4.92 9.87 -13.40
C GLY A 73 -4.79 8.38 -13.75
N ILE A 74 -4.28 7.56 -12.84
CA ILE A 74 -4.01 6.14 -13.09
C ILE A 74 -5.28 5.31 -13.21
N LYS A 75 -5.30 4.39 -14.19
CA LYS A 75 -6.19 3.24 -14.25
C LYS A 75 -5.40 1.97 -13.91
N LEU A 76 -5.70 1.37 -12.75
CA LEU A 76 -5.18 0.08 -12.30
C LEU A 76 -6.21 -1.04 -12.52
#